data_AF-A0A4U8SGV6-F1
#
_entry.id   AF-A0A4U8SGV6-F1
#
_cell.length_a   1.000
_cell.length_b   1.000
_cell.length_c   1.000
_cell.angle_alpha   90.00
_cell.angle_beta   90.00
_cell.angle_gamma   90.00
#
_symmetry.space_group_name_H-M   'P 1'
#
loop_
_entity.id
_entity.type
_entity.pdbx_description
1 polymer ?
#
loop_
_entity_poly.entity_id
_entity_poly.type
_entity_poly.pdbx_seq_one_letter_code
_entity_poly.pdbx_strand_id
1 'polypeptide(L)'
;MEFSKKGIAFDSLYFVRGPGSFMALKLIYLFAKTLEITQNIKLYATHAFHFNKNSPIKAYGNYYFVKTEDEKTLTSLNQDSQQILEEEAAQLGITLQRFHTLPQKTPFALPDILNLELFSHSLKPLYLLPPV
;
A
#
# COMPACT_ATOMS: atom_id res chain seq x y z
N MET A 1 24.04 10.80 -8.77
CA MET A 1 22.83 11.48 -9.30
C MET A 1 23.05 12.99 -9.31
N GLU A 2 22.30 13.75 -10.11
CA GLU A 2 22.40 15.22 -10.15
C GLU A 2 22.13 15.91 -8.80
N PHE A 3 21.39 15.27 -7.88
CA PHE A 3 21.02 15.84 -6.58
C PHE A 3 22.22 16.19 -5.69
N SER A 4 23.25 15.33 -5.66
CA SER A 4 24.49 15.60 -4.91
C SER A 4 25.27 16.77 -5.50
N LYS A 5 25.22 16.96 -6.83
CA LYS A 5 25.82 18.12 -7.50
C LYS A 5 25.08 19.43 -7.19
N LYS A 6 23.79 19.35 -6.83
CA LYS A 6 22.97 20.46 -6.37
C LYS A 6 23.04 20.69 -4.86
N GLY A 7 23.90 19.94 -4.14
CA GLY A 7 24.05 20.05 -2.69
C GLY A 7 22.86 19.55 -1.87
N ILE A 8 21.94 18.79 -2.49
CA ILE A 8 20.77 18.23 -1.80
C ILE A 8 21.17 16.85 -1.27
N ALA A 9 21.24 16.73 0.05
CA ALA A 9 21.45 15.47 0.77
C ALA A 9 20.15 15.04 1.46
N PHE A 10 19.86 13.75 1.45
CA PHE A 10 18.74 13.16 2.18
C PHE A 10 19.16 11.78 2.67
N ASP A 11 18.76 11.46 3.90
CA ASP A 11 19.16 10.21 4.57
C ASP A 11 18.08 9.13 4.51
N SER A 12 16.87 9.50 4.09
CA SER A 12 15.69 8.62 4.14
C SER A 12 14.74 8.85 2.96
N LEU A 13 14.09 7.79 2.50
CA LEU A 13 13.01 7.80 1.51
C LEU A 13 11.76 7.12 2.08
N TYR A 14 10.63 7.80 1.95
CA TYR A 14 9.31 7.34 2.40
C TYR A 14 8.43 7.07 1.17
N PHE A 15 7.80 5.91 1.09
CA PHE A 15 6.94 5.56 -0.06
C PHE A 15 5.72 4.72 0.32
N VAL A 16 4.77 4.62 -0.61
CA VAL A 16 3.56 3.79 -0.45
C VAL A 16 3.81 2.41 -1.07
N ARG A 17 3.61 1.35 -0.29
CA ARG A 17 3.83 -0.04 -0.73
C ARG A 17 2.56 -0.79 -1.14
N GLY A 18 1.38 -0.18 -1.06
CA GLY A 18 0.11 -0.77 -1.51
C GLY A 18 -1.03 -0.67 -0.49
N PRO A 19 -2.22 -1.22 -0.78
CA PRO A 19 -2.55 -1.95 -2.00
C PRO A 19 -2.77 -1.00 -3.20
N GLY A 20 -2.65 -1.53 -4.41
CA GLY A 20 -2.74 -0.75 -5.65
C GLY A 20 -2.32 -1.55 -6.89
N SER A 21 -1.95 -0.86 -7.98
CA SER A 21 -1.48 -1.52 -9.20
C SER A 21 -0.23 -2.35 -8.93
N PHE A 22 -0.32 -3.67 -9.15
CA PHE A 22 0.76 -4.62 -8.93
C PHE A 22 2.07 -4.21 -9.64
N MET A 23 1.97 -3.74 -10.89
CA MET A 23 3.13 -3.29 -11.66
C MET A 23 3.75 -2.02 -11.08
N ALA A 24 2.93 -1.06 -10.64
CA ALA A 24 3.42 0.18 -10.05
C ALA A 24 4.13 -0.09 -8.70
N LEU A 25 3.59 -0.99 -7.88
CA LEU A 25 4.18 -1.37 -6.59
C LEU A 25 5.54 -2.06 -6.74
N LYS A 26 5.70 -2.92 -7.76
CA LYS A 26 7.01 -3.50 -8.10
C LYS A 26 8.01 -2.45 -8.54
N LEU A 27 7.60 -1.52 -9.40
CA LEU A 27 8.47 -0.48 -9.92
C LEU A 27 8.97 0.45 -8.81
N ILE A 28 8.08 0.94 -7.94
CA ILE A 28 8.48 1.82 -6.84
C ILE A 28 9.38 1.11 -5.83
N TYR A 29 9.10 -0.16 -5.53
CA TYR A 29 9.94 -0.96 -4.65
C TYR A 29 11.34 -1.15 -5.22
N LEU A 30 11.45 -1.54 -6.49
CA LEU A 30 12.75 -1.73 -7.15
C LEU A 30 13.54 -0.42 -7.18
N PHE A 31 12.88 0.68 -7.55
CA PHE A 31 13.49 2.00 -7.55
C PHE A 31 14.01 2.41 -6.17
N ALA A 32 13.17 2.30 -5.13
CA ALA A 32 13.55 2.64 -3.76
C ALA A 32 14.72 1.76 -3.26
N LYS A 33 14.67 0.46 -3.54
CA LYS A 33 15.75 -0.48 -3.17
C LYS A 33 17.06 -0.19 -3.89
N THR A 34 17.02 0.18 -5.16
CA THR A 34 18.20 0.64 -5.88
C THR A 34 18.78 1.90 -5.23
N LEU A 35 17.95 2.85 -4.80
CA LEU A 35 18.41 4.05 -4.10
C LEU A 35 19.05 3.72 -2.73
N GLU A 36 18.42 2.86 -1.93
CA GLU A 36 18.97 2.38 -0.65
C GLU A 36 20.38 1.83 -0.82
N ILE A 37 20.59 0.93 -1.80
CA ILE A 37 21.88 0.30 -2.04
C ILE A 37 22.91 1.30 -2.59
N THR A 38 22.52 2.13 -3.55
CA THR A 38 23.46 3.02 -4.26
C THR A 38 23.79 4.30 -3.52
N GLN A 39 22.91 4.76 -2.62
CA GLN A 39 23.07 6.01 -1.87
C GLN A 39 23.16 5.81 -0.36
N ASN A 40 23.04 4.57 0.14
CA ASN A 40 23.08 4.23 1.56
C ASN A 40 22.04 5.01 2.41
N ILE A 41 20.83 5.18 1.85
CA ILE A 41 19.71 5.85 2.52
C ILE A 41 18.80 4.83 3.21
N LYS A 42 18.04 5.26 4.21
CA LYS A 42 17.02 4.44 4.89
C LYS A 42 15.71 4.44 4.11
N LEU A 43 15.04 3.29 4.04
CA LEU A 43 13.71 3.20 3.46
C LEU A 43 12.64 2.97 4.52
N TYR A 44 11.52 3.63 4.30
CA TYR A 44 10.31 3.51 5.10
C TYR A 44 9.09 3.42 4.19
N ALA A 45 8.17 2.53 4.50
CA ALA A 45 6.97 2.35 3.70
C ALA A 45 5.70 2.28 4.53
N THR A 46 4.59 2.66 3.90
CA THR A 46 3.25 2.62 4.50
C THR A 46 2.19 2.20 3.48
N HIS A 47 0.96 1.95 3.94
CA HIS A 47 -0.13 1.53 3.08
C HIS A 47 -0.97 2.71 2.55
N ALA A 48 -1.52 2.53 1.34
CA ALA A 48 -2.20 3.56 0.56
C ALA A 48 -3.41 4.19 1.26
N PHE A 49 -4.07 3.44 2.16
CA PHE A 49 -5.27 3.91 2.86
C PHE A 49 -5.06 5.18 3.71
N HIS A 50 -3.83 5.44 4.16
CA HIS A 50 -3.49 6.66 4.89
C HIS A 50 -3.64 7.94 4.06
N PHE A 51 -3.59 7.81 2.72
CA PHE A 51 -3.62 8.95 1.81
C PHE A 51 -4.97 9.13 1.11
N ASN A 52 -5.97 8.28 1.37
CA ASN A 52 -7.29 8.36 0.75
C ASN A 52 -8.46 8.27 1.75
N LYS A 53 -8.22 8.63 3.02
CA LYS A 53 -9.20 8.60 4.10
C LYS A 53 -9.88 7.22 4.26
N ASN A 54 -9.10 6.14 4.16
CA ASN A 54 -9.58 4.76 4.23
C ASN A 54 -10.68 4.38 3.20
N SER A 55 -10.89 5.17 2.15
CA SER A 55 -11.92 4.86 1.14
C SER A 55 -11.52 3.67 0.23
N PRO A 56 -12.47 2.99 -0.42
CA PRO A 56 -12.16 1.83 -1.26
C PRO A 56 -11.16 2.13 -2.39
N ILE A 57 -10.12 1.31 -2.50
CA ILE A 57 -9.08 1.43 -3.54
C ILE A 57 -9.38 0.42 -4.66
N LYS A 58 -9.36 0.86 -5.91
CA LYS A 58 -9.67 -0.01 -7.05
C LYS A 58 -8.65 -1.16 -7.16
N ALA A 59 -9.15 -2.39 -7.29
CA ALA A 59 -8.34 -3.56 -7.63
C ALA A 59 -8.50 -3.93 -9.12
N TYR A 60 -9.52 -4.72 -9.45
CA TYR A 60 -9.84 -5.16 -10.81
C TYR A 60 -11.35 -5.37 -10.97
N GLY A 61 -11.88 -5.31 -12.19
CA GLY A 61 -13.31 -5.56 -12.44
C GLY A 61 -14.21 -4.68 -11.56
N ASN A 62 -15.05 -5.29 -10.72
CA ASN A 62 -15.85 -4.61 -9.70
C ASN A 62 -15.34 -4.84 -8.26
N TYR A 63 -14.10 -5.28 -8.11
CA TYR A 63 -13.43 -5.51 -6.84
C TYR A 63 -12.62 -4.30 -6.39
N TYR A 64 -12.61 -4.08 -5.09
CA TYR A 64 -11.92 -2.99 -4.41
C TYR A 64 -11.26 -3.51 -3.14
N PHE A 65 -10.10 -2.97 -2.81
CA PHE A 65 -9.50 -3.11 -1.50
C PHE A 65 -10.26 -2.23 -0.51
N VAL A 66 -10.61 -2.80 0.63
CA VAL A 66 -11.32 -2.12 1.72
C VAL A 66 -10.57 -2.38 3.01
N LYS A 67 -10.34 -1.31 3.78
CA LYS A 67 -9.76 -1.40 5.12
C LYS A 67 -10.88 -1.36 6.15
N THR A 68 -11.05 -2.43 6.91
CA THR A 68 -12.02 -2.50 8.02
C THR A 68 -11.33 -2.07 9.31
N GLU A 69 -12.00 -1.24 10.09
CA GLU A 69 -11.54 -0.82 11.43
C GLU A 69 -12.05 -1.77 12.54
N ASP A 70 -13.02 -2.64 12.23
CA ASP A 70 -13.60 -3.60 13.16
C ASP A 70 -12.79 -4.91 13.24
N GLU A 71 -12.26 -5.21 14.43
CA GLU A 71 -11.62 -6.49 14.78
C GLU A 71 -12.56 -7.71 14.61
N LYS A 72 -13.88 -7.49 14.56
CA LYS A 72 -14.91 -8.55 14.49
C LYS A 72 -15.24 -9.02 13.08
N THR A 73 -14.78 -8.35 12.03
CA THR A 73 -15.08 -8.74 10.62
C THR A 73 -14.01 -9.67 10.03
N LEU A 74 -13.25 -10.36 10.87
CA LEU A 74 -12.28 -11.37 10.45
C LEU A 74 -12.93 -12.77 10.30
N THR A 75 -14.22 -12.90 10.61
CA THR A 75 -14.93 -14.19 10.64
C THR A 75 -16.32 -14.11 10.00
N SER A 76 -16.40 -13.83 8.70
CA SER A 76 -17.50 -14.28 7.81
C SER A 76 -17.30 -13.79 6.38
N LEU A 77 -16.20 -14.22 5.75
CA LEU A 77 -16.19 -14.33 4.29
C LEU A 77 -16.53 -15.78 3.98
N ASN A 78 -17.69 -15.97 3.36
CA ASN A 78 -18.30 -17.25 3.04
C ASN A 78 -17.32 -18.20 2.34
N GLN A 79 -17.49 -19.49 2.64
CA GLN A 79 -16.82 -20.63 2.04
C GLN A 79 -17.06 -20.63 0.53
N ASP A 80 -16.19 -19.95 -0.22
CA ASP A 80 -15.84 -20.18 -1.63
C ASP A 80 -15.05 -18.97 -2.12
N SER A 81 -13.74 -18.95 -1.83
CA SER A 81 -12.66 -18.35 -2.63
C SER A 81 -11.36 -18.34 -1.81
N GLN A 82 -10.66 -19.48 -1.83
CA GLN A 82 -9.21 -19.55 -2.05
C GLN A 82 -8.33 -18.57 -1.25
N GLN A 83 -8.15 -18.91 0.04
CA GLN A 83 -6.87 -18.95 0.77
C GLN A 83 -5.67 -18.95 -0.21
N ILE A 84 -4.86 -17.91 -0.36
CA ILE A 84 -3.93 -17.32 0.61
C ILE A 84 -3.96 -15.80 0.45
N LEU A 85 -4.70 -15.14 1.33
CA LEU A 85 -4.53 -13.72 1.60
C LEU A 85 -3.16 -13.56 2.26
N GLU A 86 -2.33 -12.61 1.82
CA GLU A 86 -1.07 -12.31 2.52
C GLU A 86 -1.41 -12.04 3.99
N GLU A 87 -0.89 -12.85 4.92
CA GLU A 87 -1.23 -12.78 6.35
C GLU A 87 -1.11 -11.35 6.91
N GLU A 88 -0.18 -10.57 6.36
CA GLU A 88 0.01 -9.15 6.66
C GLU A 88 -1.19 -8.28 6.26
N ALA A 89 -1.79 -8.49 5.07
CA ALA A 89 -2.97 -7.73 4.66
C ALA A 89 -4.17 -8.01 5.58
N ALA A 90 -4.34 -9.26 6.00
CA ALA A 90 -5.38 -9.65 6.95
C ALA A 90 -5.15 -9.01 8.34
N GLN A 91 -3.90 -9.01 8.84
CA GLN A 91 -3.53 -8.32 10.08
C GLN A 91 -3.78 -6.81 10.02
N LEU A 92 -3.64 -6.20 8.85
CA LEU A 92 -3.93 -4.78 8.62
C LEU A 92 -5.43 -4.48 8.41
N GLY A 93 -6.30 -5.50 8.45
CA GLY A 93 -7.72 -5.36 8.20
C GLY A 93 -8.04 -5.02 6.74
N ILE A 94 -7.16 -5.36 5.80
CA ILE A 94 -7.34 -5.06 4.37
C ILE A 94 -7.90 -6.29 3.66
N THR A 95 -9.09 -6.14 3.10
CA THR A 95 -9.80 -7.21 2.40
C THR A 95 -10.15 -6.80 0.97
N LEU A 96 -10.42 -7.80 0.12
CA LEU A 96 -10.90 -7.60 -1.24
C LEU A 96 -12.43 -7.79 -1.26
N GLN A 97 -13.17 -6.77 -1.67
CA GLN A 97 -14.64 -6.78 -1.69
C GLN A 97 -15.18 -6.44 -3.07
N ARG A 98 -16.24 -7.15 -3.48
CA ARG A 98 -16.97 -6.87 -4.73
C ARG A 98 -18.06 -5.83 -4.46
N PHE A 99 -18.15 -4.83 -5.33
CA PHE A 99 -19.17 -3.80 -5.27
C PHE A 99 -20.16 -3.95 -6.44
N HIS A 100 -21.45 -3.90 -6.15
CA HIS A 100 -22.50 -3.91 -7.18
C HIS A 100 -22.73 -2.53 -7.80
N THR A 101 -22.45 -1.48 -7.02
CA THR A 101 -22.50 -0.06 -7.44
C THR A 101 -21.14 0.59 -7.19
N LEU A 102 -20.80 1.65 -7.93
CA LEU A 102 -19.52 2.33 -7.72
C LEU A 102 -19.42 2.87 -6.29
N PRO A 103 -18.41 2.47 -5.50
CA PRO A 103 -18.21 3.03 -4.17
C PRO A 103 -17.80 4.50 -4.24
N GLN A 104 -18.12 5.24 -3.18
CA GLN A 104 -17.56 6.57 -2.98
C GLN A 104 -16.05 6.43 -2.74
N LYS A 105 -15.26 7.12 -3.57
CA LYS A 105 -13.80 7.14 -3.47
C LYS A 105 -13.35 8.54 -3.10
N THR A 106 -12.38 8.62 -2.21
CA THR A 106 -11.63 9.84 -1.97
C THR A 106 -10.35 9.78 -2.82
N PRO A 107 -9.99 10.85 -3.55
CA PRO A 107 -8.69 10.95 -4.22
C PRO A 107 -7.54 10.81 -3.22
N PHE A 108 -6.40 10.31 -3.70
CA PHE A 108 -5.17 10.35 -2.92
C PHE A 108 -4.71 11.79 -2.73
N ALA A 109 -4.36 12.16 -1.51
CA ALA A 109 -3.83 13.47 -1.17
C ALA A 109 -2.60 13.32 -0.27
N LEU A 110 -1.56 14.08 -0.57
CA LEU A 110 -0.41 14.21 0.32
C LEU A 110 -0.77 15.23 1.42
N PRO A 111 -0.58 14.91 2.71
CA PRO A 111 -0.79 15.87 3.77
C PRO A 111 0.31 16.94 3.77
N ASP A 112 0.02 18.12 4.30
CA ASP A 112 1.02 19.20 4.46
C ASP A 112 2.18 18.77 5.38
N ILE A 113 1.88 17.93 6.38
CA ILE A 113 2.84 17.36 7.30
C ILE A 113 2.69 15.83 7.27
N LEU A 114 3.80 15.14 6.98
CA LEU A 114 3.83 13.69 6.93
C LEU A 114 3.95 13.10 8.35
N ASN A 115 2.99 12.28 8.77
CA ASN A 115 3.12 11.51 10.01
C ASN A 115 4.06 10.31 9.79
N LEU A 116 5.26 10.38 10.35
CA LEU A 116 6.30 9.35 10.18
C LEU A 116 5.99 8.06 10.96
N GLU A 117 5.14 8.11 11.98
CA GLU A 117 4.75 6.93 12.78
C GLU A 117 3.94 5.92 11.96
N LEU A 118 3.33 6.37 10.86
CA LEU A 118 2.60 5.51 9.94
C LEU A 118 3.52 4.66 9.06
N PHE A 119 4.84 4.91 9.09
CA PHE A 119 5.80 4.25 8.22
C PHE A 119 6.69 3.28 8.99
N SER A 120 7.00 2.15 8.36
CA SER A 120 7.83 1.10 8.95
C SER A 120 8.91 0.61 7.99
N HIS A 121 9.80 -0.24 8.48
CA HIS A 121 10.77 -0.97 7.65
C HIS A 121 10.16 -2.18 6.92
N SER A 122 8.84 -2.37 6.95
CA SER A 122 8.19 -3.38 6.11
C SER A 122 7.99 -2.81 4.71
N LEU A 123 8.90 -3.14 3.79
CA LEU A 123 9.01 -2.52 2.47
C LEU A 123 8.41 -3.35 1.34
N LYS A 124 8.14 -4.63 1.59
CA LYS A 124 7.66 -5.56 0.57
C LYS A 124 6.35 -5.02 -0.04
N PRO A 125 6.21 -4.98 -1.37
CA PRO A 125 4.93 -4.61 -1.98
C PRO A 125 3.76 -5.36 -1.34
N LEU A 126 2.74 -4.63 -0.89
CA LEU A 126 1.50 -5.18 -0.33
C LEU A 126 0.54 -5.38 -1.50
N TYR A 127 0.56 -6.56 -2.11
CA TYR A 127 -0.33 -6.90 -3.21
C TYR A 127 -1.25 -8.06 -2.84
N LEU A 128 -2.49 -7.95 -3.28
CA LEU A 128 -3.44 -9.05 -3.19
C LEU A 128 -3.54 -9.63 -4.59
N LEU A 129 -2.91 -10.78 -4.81
CA LEU A 129 -2.99 -11.46 -6.11
C LEU A 129 -4.44 -11.94 -6.31
N PRO A 130 -5.05 -11.72 -7.49
CA PRO A 130 -6.25 -12.47 -7.82
C PRO A 130 -5.90 -13.97 -7.92
N PRO A 131 -6.88 -14.87 -7.71
CA PRO A 131 -6.73 -16.26 -8.12
C PRO A 131 -6.39 -16.30 -9.62
N VAL A 132 -5.31 -17.00 -9.96
CA VAL A 132 -4.85 -17.22 -11.34
C VAL A 132 -5.59 -18.42 -11.91
#